data_AF-A0A2H6JVG7-F1
#
_entry.id   AF-A0A2H6JVG7-F1
#
_cell.length_a   1.000
_cell.length_b   1.000
_cell.length_c   1.000
_cell.angle_alpha   90.00
_cell.angle_beta   90.00
_cell.angle_gamma   90.00
#
_symmetry.space_group_name_H-M   'P 1'
#
loop_
_entity.id
_entity.type
_entity.pdbx_description
1 polymer ?
#
loop_
_entity_poly.entity_id
_entity_poly.type
_entity_poly.pdbx_seq_one_letter_code
_entity_poly.pdbx_strand_id
1 'polypeptide(L)'
;MDRIDHWVNKKWKEGGNIHMPLMDKLRFLYEHGKAEQVGAYFRNQNLLDDNFGKSYKERSECERINDYIKDTVKFNVKGIPNDSKELYSKLSFVTYQMMILNNIQNGIEPVNSFARYF
;
A
#
# COMPACT_ATOMS: atom_id res chain seq x y z
N MET A 1 -4.99 -24.99 3.44
CA MET A 1 -5.26 -24.71 4.87
C MET A 1 -4.04 -24.95 5.74
N ASP A 2 -3.24 -25.96 5.40
CA ASP A 2 -2.08 -26.46 6.16
C ASP A 2 -1.06 -25.41 6.60
N ARG A 3 -0.81 -24.36 5.81
CA ARG A 3 0.18 -23.33 6.19
C ARG A 3 -0.29 -22.44 7.35
N ILE A 4 -1.55 -22.04 7.37
CA ILE A 4 -2.10 -21.25 8.49
C ILE A 4 -2.20 -22.12 9.73
N ASP A 5 -2.67 -23.35 9.57
CA ASP A 5 -2.77 -24.31 10.67
C ASP A 5 -1.41 -24.65 11.27
N HIS A 6 -0.37 -24.79 10.44
CA HIS A 6 1.01 -24.95 10.90
C HIS A 6 1.47 -23.81 11.81
N TRP A 7 1.22 -22.55 11.40
CA TRP A 7 1.62 -21.38 12.19
C TRP A 7 0.80 -21.21 13.47
N VAL A 8 -0.50 -21.51 13.42
CA VAL A 8 -1.38 -21.51 14.61
C VAL A 8 -0.90 -22.57 15.59
N ASN A 9 -0.65 -23.79 15.12
CA ASN A 9 -0.15 -24.88 15.94
C ASN A 9 1.22 -24.54 16.57
N LYS A 10 2.11 -23.85 15.84
CA LYS A 10 3.41 -23.41 16.40
C LYS A 10 3.25 -22.48 17.62
N LYS A 11 2.10 -21.82 17.75
CA LYS A 11 1.73 -20.96 18.88
C LYS A 11 0.72 -21.62 19.83
N TRP A 12 0.66 -22.96 19.88
CA TRP A 12 -0.26 -23.69 20.77
C TRP A 12 -0.12 -23.28 22.26
N LYS A 13 1.11 -23.01 22.72
CA LYS A 13 1.37 -22.55 24.10
C LYS A 13 0.76 -21.18 24.42
N GLU A 14 0.52 -20.36 23.41
CA GLU A 14 -0.09 -19.04 23.52
C GLU A 14 -1.61 -19.09 23.25
N GLY A 15 -2.21 -20.29 23.17
CA GLY A 15 -3.64 -20.48 22.91
C GLY A 15 -4.00 -20.76 21.45
N GLY A 16 -3.02 -21.00 20.58
CA GLY A 16 -3.26 -21.36 19.18
C GLY A 16 -4.00 -22.69 19.04
N ASN A 17 -5.13 -22.69 18.33
CA ASN A 17 -5.96 -23.88 18.11
C ASN A 17 -6.27 -24.08 16.61
N ILE A 18 -5.84 -25.21 16.04
CA ILE A 18 -6.09 -25.52 14.63
C ILE A 18 -7.56 -25.80 14.30
N HIS A 19 -8.42 -25.98 15.30
CA HIS A 19 -9.85 -26.21 15.08
C HIS A 19 -10.68 -24.93 15.12
N MET A 20 -10.09 -23.78 15.44
CA MET A 20 -10.82 -22.51 15.43
C MET A 20 -11.20 -22.08 13.99
N PRO A 21 -12.25 -21.27 13.81
CA PRO A 21 -12.60 -20.73 12.50
C PRO A 21 -11.42 -20.01 11.85
N LEU A 22 -11.32 -20.08 10.52
CA LEU A 22 -10.19 -19.51 9.77
C LEU A 22 -9.96 -18.02 10.05
N MET A 23 -11.02 -17.22 10.16
CA MET A 23 -10.89 -15.80 10.49
C MET A 23 -10.30 -15.58 11.88
N ASP A 24 -10.67 -16.43 12.84
CA ASP A 24 -10.10 -16.38 14.19
C ASP A 24 -8.64 -16.82 14.20
N LYS A 25 -8.25 -17.81 13.37
CA LYS A 25 -6.84 -18.18 13.15
C LYS A 25 -6.02 -17.01 12.62
N LEU A 26 -6.54 -16.31 11.61
CA LEU A 26 -5.87 -15.17 10.99
C LEU A 26 -5.74 -14.00 11.97
N ARG A 27 -6.80 -13.69 12.72
CA ARG A 27 -6.76 -12.66 13.78
C ARG A 27 -5.72 -13.02 14.86
N PHE A 28 -5.76 -14.25 15.36
CA PHE A 28 -4.79 -14.75 16.33
C PHE A 28 -3.35 -14.61 15.83
N LEU A 29 -3.07 -15.03 14.59
CA LEU A 29 -1.74 -14.88 13.99
C LEU A 29 -1.33 -13.42 13.84
N TYR A 30 -2.24 -12.52 13.46
CA TYR A 30 -1.95 -11.10 13.33
C TYR A 30 -1.54 -10.48 14.66
N GLU A 31 -2.34 -10.70 15.71
CA GLU A 31 -2.11 -10.19 17.07
C GLU A 31 -0.80 -10.71 17.68
N HIS A 32 -0.41 -11.93 17.33
CA HIS A 32 0.81 -12.56 17.84
C HIS A 32 2.03 -12.40 16.91
N GLY A 33 2.05 -11.33 16.10
CA GLY A 33 3.23 -10.92 15.32
C GLY A 33 3.50 -11.73 14.05
N LYS A 34 2.50 -12.44 13.51
CA LYS A 34 2.57 -13.17 12.24
C LYS A 34 1.78 -12.50 11.12
N ALA A 35 1.76 -11.16 11.12
CA ALA A 35 1.11 -10.34 10.10
C ALA A 35 1.54 -10.70 8.66
N GLU A 36 2.80 -11.06 8.44
CA GLU A 36 3.29 -11.47 7.12
C GLU A 36 2.59 -12.75 6.59
N GLN A 37 2.35 -13.74 7.47
CA GLN A 37 1.70 -14.99 7.07
C GLN A 37 0.22 -14.77 6.79
N VAL A 38 -0.42 -13.89 7.56
CA VAL A 38 -1.79 -13.42 7.33
C VAL A 38 -1.89 -12.67 5.99
N GLY A 39 -0.95 -11.75 5.72
CA GLY A 39 -0.87 -11.03 4.46
C GLY A 39 -0.65 -11.96 3.26
N ALA A 40 0.22 -12.97 3.40
CA ALA A 40 0.44 -13.97 2.36
C ALA A 40 -0.83 -14.80 2.06
N TYR A 41 -1.63 -15.11 3.08
CA TYR A 41 -2.92 -15.77 2.90
C TYR A 41 -3.87 -14.92 2.06
N PHE A 42 -4.09 -13.66 2.44
CA PHE A 42 -4.97 -12.76 1.69
C PHE A 42 -4.47 -12.51 0.26
N ARG A 43 -3.15 -12.34 0.07
CA ARG A 43 -2.56 -12.24 -1.27
C ARG A 43 -2.88 -13.48 -2.12
N ASN A 44 -2.71 -14.67 -1.56
CA ASN A 44 -3.00 -15.91 -2.29
C ASN A 44 -4.50 -16.07 -2.58
N GLN A 45 -5.39 -15.62 -1.68
CA GLN A 45 -6.83 -15.57 -1.94
C GLN A 45 -7.15 -14.61 -3.09
N ASN A 46 -6.53 -13.43 -3.11
CA ASN A 46 -6.71 -12.47 -4.19
C ASN A 46 -6.22 -13.01 -5.54
N LEU A 47 -5.15 -13.81 -5.57
CA LEU A 47 -4.69 -14.45 -6.80
C LEU A 47 -5.66 -15.52 -7.36
N LEU A 48 -6.63 -15.98 -6.56
CA LEU A 48 -7.69 -16.89 -7.00
C LEU A 48 -8.94 -16.15 -7.51
N ASP A 49 -9.02 -14.83 -7.33
CA ASP A 49 -10.09 -14.01 -7.89
C ASP A 49 -9.74 -13.66 -9.33
N ASP A 50 -10.55 -14.16 -10.28
CA ASP A 50 -10.38 -13.90 -11.72
C ASP A 50 -10.43 -12.40 -12.06
N ASN A 51 -11.08 -11.58 -11.23
CA ASN A 51 -11.15 -10.13 -11.39
C ASN A 51 -9.96 -9.41 -10.75
N PHE A 52 -9.12 -10.09 -9.95
CA PHE A 52 -7.96 -9.47 -9.32
C PHE A 52 -6.97 -8.93 -10.34
N GLY A 53 -6.83 -9.59 -11.50
CA GLY A 53 -5.98 -9.07 -12.58
C GLY A 53 -6.42 -7.69 -13.08
N LYS A 54 -7.72 -7.38 -13.01
CA LYS A 54 -8.26 -6.07 -13.41
C LYS A 54 -8.01 -5.01 -12.35
N SER A 55 -8.29 -5.29 -11.08
CA SER A 55 -8.00 -4.36 -9.97
C SER A 55 -6.49 -4.17 -9.75
N TYR A 56 -5.67 -5.18 -10.03
CA TYR A 56 -4.22 -5.09 -9.95
C TYR A 56 -3.65 -4.16 -11.04
N LYS A 57 -4.27 -4.07 -12.22
CA LYS A 57 -3.88 -3.08 -13.25
C LYS A 57 -4.13 -1.64 -12.80
N GLU A 58 -5.16 -1.38 -12.00
CA GLU A 58 -5.41 -0.04 -11.44
C GLU A 58 -4.27 0.38 -10.51
N ARG A 59 -3.62 -0.58 -9.84
CA ARG A 59 -2.44 -0.30 -9.01
C ARG A 59 -1.25 0.22 -9.81
N SER A 60 -0.96 -0.35 -10.98
CA SER A 60 0.14 0.14 -11.83
C SER A 60 -0.10 1.57 -12.30
N GLU A 61 -1.35 1.94 -12.54
CA GLU A 61 -1.73 3.32 -12.85
C GLU A 61 -1.48 4.27 -11.67
N CYS A 62 -1.87 3.86 -10.46
CA CYS A 62 -1.57 4.63 -9.25
C CYS A 62 -0.07 4.79 -9.01
N GLU A 63 0.73 3.74 -9.19
CA GLU A 63 2.19 3.80 -9.02
C GLU A 63 2.82 4.77 -10.02
N ARG A 64 2.39 4.74 -11.29
CA ARG A 64 2.84 5.66 -12.34
C ARG A 64 2.54 7.13 -12.01
N ILE A 65 1.31 7.41 -11.57
CA ILE A 65 0.89 8.77 -11.13
C ILE A 65 1.72 9.22 -9.93
N ASN A 66 1.91 8.33 -8.95
CA ASN A 66 2.67 8.65 -7.74
C ASN A 66 4.14 8.96 -8.06
N ASP A 67 4.78 8.18 -8.93
CA ASP A 67 6.18 8.40 -9.30
C ASP A 67 6.36 9.71 -10.07
N TYR A 68 5.42 10.06 -10.97
CA TYR A 68 5.41 11.37 -11.61
C TYR A 68 5.37 12.53 -10.60
N ILE A 69 4.49 12.47 -9.59
CA ILE A 69 4.40 13.49 -8.54
C ILE A 69 5.73 13.58 -7.80
N LYS A 70 6.31 12.45 -7.40
CA LYS A 70 7.59 12.42 -6.67
C LYS A 70 8.71 13.05 -7.46
N ASP A 71 8.83 12.74 -8.74
CA ASP A 71 9.86 13.30 -9.61
C ASP A 71 9.69 14.80 -9.83
N THR A 72 8.44 15.26 -9.88
CA THR A 72 8.08 16.66 -10.11
C THR A 72 8.43 17.54 -8.91
N VAL A 73 8.04 17.15 -7.69
CA VAL A 73 8.35 17.92 -6.48
C VAL A 73 9.63 17.46 -5.77
N LYS A 74 10.40 16.56 -6.39
CA LYS A 74 11.59 15.92 -5.80
C LYS A 74 11.29 15.33 -4.41
N PHE A 75 10.14 14.67 -4.29
CA PHE A 75 9.70 14.02 -3.06
C PHE A 75 10.62 12.88 -2.68
N ASN A 76 11.38 13.03 -1.60
CA ASN A 76 12.25 11.97 -1.12
C ASN A 76 12.27 11.92 0.41
N VAL A 77 11.75 10.84 0.97
CA VAL A 77 11.74 10.59 2.41
C VAL A 77 13.01 9.93 2.93
N LYS A 78 13.96 9.58 2.04
CA LYS A 78 15.24 8.98 2.44
C LYS A 78 16.05 10.01 3.23
N GLY A 79 16.45 9.63 4.44
CA GLY A 79 17.19 10.50 5.35
C GLY A 79 16.32 11.41 6.23
N ILE A 80 14.99 11.36 6.08
CA ILE A 80 14.08 12.11 6.95
C ILE A 80 13.81 11.31 8.24
N PRO A 81 13.93 11.94 9.43
CA PRO A 81 13.56 11.31 10.70
C PRO A 81 12.14 10.76 10.67
N ASN A 82 11.90 9.59 11.26
CA ASN A 82 10.59 8.92 11.21
C ASN A 82 9.45 9.84 11.68
N ASP A 83 9.66 10.58 12.76
CA ASP A 83 8.65 11.49 13.34
C ASP A 83 8.31 12.66 12.43
N SER A 84 9.19 13.00 11.48
CA SER A 84 9.00 14.10 10.53
C SER A 84 8.49 13.66 9.16
N LYS A 85 8.48 12.34 8.88
CA LYS A 85 8.08 11.82 7.56
C LYS A 85 6.64 12.18 7.19
N GLU A 86 5.73 12.16 8.16
CA GLU A 86 4.32 12.47 7.92
C GLU A 86 4.14 13.94 7.52
N LEU A 87 4.73 14.86 8.30
CA LEU A 87 4.67 16.29 8.01
C LEU A 87 5.32 16.63 6.66
N TYR A 88 6.50 16.06 6.40
CA TYR A 88 7.19 16.24 5.11
C TYR A 88 6.35 15.74 3.92
N SER A 89 5.68 14.59 4.06
CA SER A 89 4.76 14.05 3.05
C SER A 89 3.62 15.00 2.75
N LYS A 90 2.98 15.54 3.80
CA LYS A 90 1.88 16.50 3.68
C LYS A 90 2.34 17.80 3.00
N LEU A 91 3.48 18.36 3.42
CA LEU A 91 4.03 19.59 2.84
C LEU A 91 4.34 19.42 1.35
N SER A 92 4.99 18.31 0.98
CA SER A 92 5.36 18.05 -0.41
C SER A 92 4.14 17.90 -1.32
N PHE A 93 3.06 17.29 -0.82
CA PHE A 93 1.80 17.23 -1.54
C PHE A 93 1.19 18.62 -1.74
N VAL A 94 1.16 19.46 -0.69
CA VAL A 94 0.69 20.85 -0.80
C VAL A 94 1.52 21.65 -1.81
N THR A 95 2.84 21.49 -1.81
CA THR A 95 3.74 22.10 -2.80
C THR A 95 3.40 21.68 -4.22
N TYR A 96 3.11 20.40 -4.45
CA TYR A 96 2.64 19.90 -5.75
C TYR A 96 1.35 20.60 -6.20
N GLN A 97 0.37 20.71 -5.30
CA GLN A 97 -0.89 21.40 -5.60
C GLN A 97 -0.67 22.88 -5.95
N MET A 98 0.18 23.59 -5.19
CA MET A 98 0.52 24.99 -5.48
C MET A 98 1.22 25.14 -6.84
N MET A 99 2.12 24.23 -7.18
CA MET A 99 2.81 24.23 -8.47
C MET A 99 1.84 24.02 -9.63
N ILE A 100 0.87 23.10 -9.48
CA ILE A 100 -0.20 22.91 -10.46
C ILE A 100 -1.01 24.20 -10.62
N LEU A 101 -1.46 24.79 -9.51
CA LEU A 101 -2.25 26.03 -9.52
C LEU A 101 -1.50 27.16 -10.22
N ASN A 102 -0.21 27.34 -9.93
CA ASN A 102 0.62 28.35 -10.58
C ASN A 102 0.74 28.11 -12.09
N ASN A 103 0.93 26.86 -12.54
CA ASN A 103 1.00 26.55 -13.96
C ASN A 103 -0.32 26.83 -14.68
N ILE A 104 -1.46 26.53 -14.05
CA ILE A 104 -2.80 26.86 -14.57
C ILE A 104 -2.97 28.38 -14.68
N GLN A 105 -2.62 29.13 -13.63
CA GLN A 105 -2.73 30.59 -13.62
C GLN A 105 -1.89 31.26 -14.71
N ASN A 106 -0.73 30.70 -15.04
CA ASN A 106 0.17 31.24 -16.07
C ASN A 106 -0.09 30.66 -17.47
N GLY A 107 -1.15 29.87 -17.68
CA GLY A 107 -1.49 29.31 -18.99
C GLY A 107 -0.46 28.31 -19.55
N ILE A 108 0.29 27.64 -18.68
CA ILE A 108 1.31 26.65 -19.07
C ILE A 108 0.62 25.29 -19.35
N GLU A 109 0.30 25.01 -20.62
CA GLU A 109 -0.25 23.72 -21.09
C GLU A 109 0.84 22.66 -21.44
N PRO A 110 0.63 21.37 -21.16
CA PRO A 110 0.51 20.89 -19.80
C PRO A 110 1.70 19.99 -19.48
N VAL A 111 2.66 20.54 -18.74
CA VAL A 111 3.71 19.72 -18.10
C VAL A 111 3.07 18.77 -17.08
N ASN A 112 1.92 19.15 -16.51
CA ASN A 112 1.19 18.44 -15.46
C ASN A 112 -0.07 17.67 -15.94
N SER A 113 -0.21 17.39 -17.24
CA SER A 113 -1.37 16.62 -17.70
C SER A 113 -1.21 15.15 -17.35
N PHE A 114 -2.13 14.64 -16.53
CA PHE A 114 -2.30 13.21 -16.37
C PHE A 114 -2.93 12.55 -17.60
N ALA A 115 -3.33 13.29 -18.63
CA ALA A 115 -3.86 12.71 -19.88
C ALA A 115 -2.80 11.90 -20.66
N ARG A 116 -1.50 12.01 -20.32
CA ARG A 116 -0.47 11.08 -20.82
C ARG A 116 -0.52 9.72 -20.10
N TYR A 117 -1.26 9.64 -19.01
CA TYR A 117 -1.38 8.48 -18.14
C TYR A 117 -2.81 7.89 -18.10
N PHE A 118 -3.69 8.31 -19.02
CA PHE A 118 -5.02 7.72 -19.24
C PHE A 118 -5.21 7.49 -20.74
#